data_AF-A0AAE4LW91-F1
#
_entry.id   AF-A0AAE4LW91-F1
#
_cell.length_a   1.000
_cell.length_b   1.000
_cell.length_c   1.000
_cell.angle_alpha   90.00
_cell.angle_beta   90.00
_cell.angle_gamma   90.00
#
_symmetry.space_group_name_H-M   'P 1'
#
loop_
_entity.id
_entity.type
_entity.pdbx_description
1 polymer ?
#
loop_
_entity_poly.entity_id
_entity_poly.type
_entity_poly.pdbx_seq_one_letter_code
_entity_poly.pdbx_strand_id
1 'polypeptide(L)'
;MEQASMTSAYMWSFVVMAAFFLLAVLIANMILFKPGNTGVTQRRVWFWILAIGTGIISFLINYGIGSGITVPNIQSSYFMHSGIASGVSVVIFIVLGFALSKVFSKSKIGTWF
;
A
#
# COMPACT_ATOMS: atom_id res chain seq x y z
N MET A 1 -19.97 22.34 2.38
CA MET A 1 -19.13 21.18 2.02
C MET A 1 -17.75 21.49 2.55
N GLU A 2 -17.31 20.76 3.57
CA GLU A 2 -15.98 20.94 4.16
C GLU A 2 -14.93 20.70 3.07
N GLN A 3 -14.10 21.69 2.79
CA GLN A 3 -13.07 21.52 1.77
C GLN A 3 -12.09 20.47 2.26
N ALA A 4 -11.95 19.36 1.51
CA ALA A 4 -11.03 18.30 1.89
C ALA A 4 -9.62 18.88 2.09
N SER A 5 -9.14 18.83 3.34
CA SER A 5 -7.80 19.30 3.69
C SER A 5 -6.74 18.44 3.00
N MET A 6 -5.62 19.03 2.56
CA MET A 6 -4.51 18.28 1.95
C MET A 6 -4.02 17.14 2.84
N THR A 7 -4.15 17.28 4.16
CA THR A 7 -3.84 16.26 5.16
C THR A 7 -4.69 14.99 5.00
N SER A 8 -5.95 15.10 4.57
CA SER A 8 -6.82 13.93 4.42
C SER A 8 -6.33 13.00 3.31
N ALA A 9 -5.67 13.53 2.27
CA ALA A 9 -5.12 12.71 1.19
C ALA A 9 -4.00 11.78 1.67
N TYR A 10 -3.14 12.27 2.57
CA TYR A 10 -2.11 11.47 3.22
C TYR A 10 -2.72 10.45 4.18
N MET A 11 -3.68 10.85 5.01
CA MET A 11 -4.34 9.93 5.94
C MET A 11 -4.95 8.73 5.23
N TRP A 12 -5.72 8.95 4.16
CA TRP A 12 -6.31 7.86 3.39
C TRP A 12 -5.26 6.95 2.76
N SER A 13 -4.18 7.52 2.22
CA SER A 13 -3.08 6.74 1.64
C SER A 13 -2.39 5.85 2.67
N PHE A 14 -2.16 6.37 3.89
CA PHE A 14 -1.59 5.59 4.99
C PHE A 14 -2.54 4.50 5.50
N VAL A 15 -3.84 4.77 5.58
CA VAL A 15 -4.84 3.77 5.97
C VAL A 15 -4.87 2.61 4.97
N VAL A 16 -4.90 2.91 3.67
CA VAL A 16 -4.86 1.89 2.60
C VAL A 16 -3.57 1.08 2.67
N MET A 17 -2.43 1.76 2.82
CA MET A 17 -1.13 1.10 2.97
C MET A 17 -1.10 0.16 4.17
N ALA A 18 -1.56 0.60 5.35
CA ALA A 18 -1.60 -0.23 6.54
C ALA A 18 -2.51 -1.47 6.33
N ALA A 19 -3.69 -1.28 5.75
CA ALA A 19 -4.61 -2.38 5.46
C ALA A 19 -4.00 -3.41 4.50
N PHE A 20 -3.42 -2.95 3.40
CA PHE A 20 -2.79 -3.83 2.41
C PHE A 20 -1.55 -4.52 2.96
N PHE A 21 -0.81 -3.85 3.85
CA PHE A 21 0.37 -4.42 4.48
C PHE A 21 -0.01 -5.55 5.43
N LEU A 22 -1.06 -5.35 6.24
CA LEU A 22 -1.63 -6.41 7.08
C LEU A 22 -2.13 -7.59 6.24
N LEU A 23 -2.80 -7.32 5.11
CA LEU A 23 -3.20 -8.36 4.15
C LEU A 23 -1.99 -9.13 3.62
N ALA A 24 -0.87 -8.46 3.32
CA ALA A 24 0.35 -9.12 2.88
C ALA A 24 0.91 -10.07 3.95
N VAL A 25 0.92 -9.64 5.21
CA VAL A 25 1.29 -10.48 6.37
C VAL A 25 0.39 -11.70 6.47
N LEU A 26 -0.93 -11.52 6.36
CA LEU A 26 -1.90 -12.62 6.45
C LEU A 26 -1.71 -13.62 5.31
N ILE A 27 -1.66 -13.15 4.07
CA ILE A 27 -1.47 -14.01 2.88
C ILE A 27 -0.16 -14.78 2.97
N ALA A 28 0.93 -14.15 3.42
CA ALA A 28 2.21 -14.81 3.59
C ALA A 28 2.13 -15.99 4.56
N ASN A 29 1.36 -15.84 5.65
CA ASN A 29 1.14 -16.89 6.64
C ASN A 29 0.20 -17.99 6.15
N MET A 30 -0.81 -17.65 5.34
CA MET A 30 -1.76 -18.61 4.74
C MET A 30 -1.14 -19.48 3.64
N ILE A 31 -0.07 -19.03 2.97
CA ILE A 31 0.60 -19.84 1.95
C ILE A 31 1.26 -21.07 2.61
N LEU A 32 0.66 -22.23 2.35
CA LEU A 32 1.08 -23.55 2.82
C LEU A 32 2.31 -24.04 2.03
N PHE A 33 3.13 -24.83 2.71
CA PHE A 33 4.22 -25.56 2.07
C PHE A 33 3.63 -26.76 1.32
N LYS A 34 3.93 -26.90 0.03
CA LYS A 34 3.58 -28.07 -0.76
C LYS A 34 4.85 -28.88 -1.07
N PRO A 35 4.81 -30.22 -1.11
CA PRO A 35 5.94 -31.01 -1.59
C PRO A 35 6.34 -30.54 -2.99
N GLY A 36 7.62 -30.18 -3.18
CA GLY A 36 8.13 -29.62 -4.44
C GLY A 36 7.89 -28.11 -4.67
N ASN A 37 7.14 -27.43 -3.79
CA ASN A 37 6.96 -25.98 -3.85
C ASN A 37 6.95 -25.36 -2.44
N THR A 38 8.04 -24.68 -2.10
CA THR A 38 8.23 -24.03 -0.79
C THR A 38 7.32 -22.80 -0.58
N GLY A 39 6.57 -22.35 -1.60
CA GLY A 39 5.67 -21.20 -1.54
C GLY A 39 6.38 -19.85 -1.54
N VAL A 40 7.70 -19.83 -1.68
CA VAL A 40 8.56 -18.63 -1.66
C VAL A 40 8.15 -17.65 -2.78
N THR A 41 8.11 -18.14 -4.03
CA THR A 41 7.74 -17.32 -5.20
C THR A 41 6.35 -16.74 -5.05
N GLN A 42 5.39 -17.51 -4.52
CA GLN A 42 4.03 -17.05 -4.33
C GLN A 42 3.94 -15.92 -3.30
N ARG A 43 4.66 -16.02 -2.17
CA ARG A 43 4.71 -14.95 -1.15
C ARG A 43 5.31 -13.67 -1.69
N ARG A 44 6.41 -13.77 -2.46
CA ARG A 44 7.04 -12.62 -3.14
C ARG A 44 6.08 -11.95 -4.12
N VAL A 45 5.41 -12.74 -4.98
CA VAL A 45 4.46 -12.21 -5.96
C VAL A 45 3.30 -11.48 -5.28
N TRP A 46 2.71 -12.08 -4.23
CA TRP A 46 1.62 -11.42 -3.49
C TRP A 46 2.06 -10.13 -2.80
N PHE A 47 3.26 -10.09 -2.24
CA PHE A 47 3.82 -8.87 -1.66
C PHE A 47 3.85 -7.72 -2.68
N TRP A 48 4.40 -7.98 -3.88
CA TRP A 48 4.50 -6.96 -4.93
C TRP A 48 3.13 -6.56 -5.52
N ILE A 49 2.21 -7.52 -5.68
CA ILE A 49 0.82 -7.22 -6.08
C ILE A 49 0.17 -6.26 -5.10
N LEU A 50 0.34 -6.48 -3.79
CA LEU A 50 -0.24 -5.62 -2.76
C LEU A 50 0.49 -4.28 -2.63
N ALA A 51 1.80 -4.23 -2.87
CA ALA A 51 2.55 -2.97 -2.92
C ALA A 51 2.06 -2.08 -4.08
N ILE A 52 1.93 -2.64 -5.29
CA ILE A 52 1.39 -1.93 -6.46
C ILE A 52 -0.09 -1.56 -6.22
N GLY A 53 -0.86 -2.50 -5.68
CA GLY A 53 -2.27 -2.30 -5.32
C GLY A 53 -2.46 -1.16 -4.33
N THR A 54 -1.57 -1.01 -3.36
CA THR A 54 -1.59 0.11 -2.40
C THR A 54 -1.56 1.45 -3.12
N GLY A 55 -0.65 1.63 -4.07
CA GLY A 55 -0.53 2.87 -4.83
C GLY A 55 -1.78 3.16 -5.67
N ILE A 56 -2.27 2.15 -6.40
CA ILE A 56 -3.45 2.27 -7.27
C ILE A 56 -4.70 2.59 -6.44
N ILE A 57 -4.97 1.84 -5.37
CA ILE A 57 -6.18 2.00 -4.55
C ILE A 57 -6.13 3.30 -3.75
N SER A 58 -4.98 3.67 -3.19
CA SER A 58 -4.78 4.98 -2.55
C SER A 58 -5.11 6.11 -3.52
N PHE A 59 -4.59 6.04 -4.76
CA PHE A 59 -4.85 7.06 -5.76
C PHE A 59 -6.33 7.11 -6.16
N LEU A 60 -6.99 5.96 -6.36
CA LEU A 60 -8.41 5.89 -6.73
C LEU A 60 -9.32 6.45 -5.63
N ILE A 61 -9.07 6.13 -4.37
CA ILE A 61 -9.83 6.69 -3.23
C ILE A 61 -9.68 8.21 -3.20
N ASN A 62 -8.44 8.69 -3.30
CA ASN A 62 -8.17 10.12 -3.34
C ASN A 62 -8.79 10.79 -4.56
N TYR A 63 -8.79 10.12 -5.71
CA TYR A 63 -9.41 10.64 -6.92
C TYR A 63 -10.93 10.82 -6.75
N GLY A 64 -11.60 9.86 -6.11
CA GLY A 64 -13.02 9.95 -5.78
C GLY A 64 -13.34 11.07 -4.79
N ILE A 65 -12.44 11.39 -3.86
CA ILE A 65 -12.59 12.52 -2.93
C ILE A 65 -12.36 13.86 -3.67
N GLY A 66 -11.29 13.93 -4.47
CA GLY A 66 -10.90 15.13 -5.20
C GLY A 66 -11.90 15.54 -6.28
N SER A 67 -12.64 14.60 -6.88
CA SER A 67 -13.67 14.90 -7.87
C SER A 67 -14.88 15.67 -7.29
N GLY A 68 -15.10 15.60 -5.98
CA GLY A 68 -16.14 16.36 -5.28
C GLY A 68 -15.77 17.80 -4.95
N ILE A 69 -14.51 18.23 -5.17
CA ILE A 69 -14.04 19.58 -4.87
C ILE A 69 -14.47 20.53 -6.00
N THR A 70 -15.33 21.50 -5.66
CA THR A 70 -15.88 22.45 -6.63
C THR A 70 -14.95 23.61 -6.97
N VAL A 71 -13.91 23.86 -6.15
CA VAL A 71 -12.95 24.95 -6.36
C VAL A 71 -11.72 24.42 -7.13
N PRO A 72 -11.48 24.85 -8.39
CA PRO A 72 -10.45 24.25 -9.25
C PRO A 72 -9.03 24.32 -8.68
N ASN A 73 -8.68 25.43 -8.02
CA ASN A 73 -7.34 25.60 -7.43
C ASN A 73 -7.08 24.59 -6.30
N ILE A 74 -8.09 24.35 -5.47
CA ILE A 74 -8.00 23.44 -4.32
C ILE A 74 -8.02 21.98 -4.81
N GLN A 75 -8.81 21.71 -5.84
CA GLN A 75 -8.83 20.41 -6.51
C GLN A 75 -7.47 20.06 -7.13
N SER A 76 -6.86 20.99 -7.87
CA SER A 76 -5.53 20.78 -8.49
C SER A 76 -4.46 20.51 -7.43
N SER A 77 -4.43 21.30 -6.36
CA SER A 77 -3.50 21.09 -5.25
C SER A 77 -3.75 19.73 -4.57
N TYR A 78 -5.01 19.37 -4.32
CA TYR A 78 -5.37 18.08 -3.72
C TYR A 78 -4.88 16.90 -4.58
N PHE A 79 -5.06 16.94 -5.91
CA PHE A 79 -4.59 15.89 -6.81
C PHE A 79 -3.06 15.75 -6.82
N MET A 80 -2.33 16.87 -6.79
CA MET A 80 -0.87 16.86 -6.70
C MET A 80 -0.43 16.15 -5.41
N HIS A 81 -1.00 16.54 -4.26
CA HIS A 81 -0.70 15.90 -2.97
C HIS A 81 -1.13 14.43 -2.94
N SER A 82 -2.24 14.07 -3.60
CA SER A 82 -2.72 12.69 -3.70
C SER A 82 -1.75 11.79 -4.48
N GLY A 83 -1.19 12.29 -5.59
CA GLY A 83 -0.17 11.58 -6.35
C GLY A 83 1.10 11.34 -5.53
N ILE A 84 1.57 12.36 -4.81
CA ILE A 84 2.73 12.25 -3.91
C ILE A 84 2.44 11.27 -2.77
N ALA A 85 1.27 11.37 -2.14
CA ALA A 85 0.87 10.49 -1.03
C ALA A 85 0.81 9.02 -1.45
N SER A 86 0.25 8.73 -2.63
CA SER A 86 0.24 7.39 -3.21
C SER A 86 1.66 6.86 -3.41
N GLY A 87 2.54 7.62 -4.06
CA GLY A 87 3.94 7.23 -4.27
C GLY A 87 4.69 6.97 -2.96
N VAL A 88 4.58 7.90 -2.00
CA VAL A 88 5.21 7.77 -0.68
C VAL A 88 4.70 6.54 0.07
N SER A 89 3.39 6.26 0.02
CA SER A 89 2.81 5.09 0.67
C SER A 89 3.37 3.76 0.14
N VAL A 90 3.60 3.66 -1.17
CA VAL A 90 4.22 2.47 -1.79
C VAL A 90 5.67 2.32 -1.34
N VAL A 91 6.43 3.42 -1.29
CA VAL A 91 7.82 3.39 -0.81
C VAL A 91 7.88 2.93 0.64
N ILE A 92 7.03 3.48 1.52
CA ILE A 92 6.96 3.09 2.93
C ILE A 92 6.56 1.62 3.06
N PHE A 93 5.58 1.15 2.28
CA PHE A 93 5.19 -0.26 2.23
C PHE A 93 6.40 -1.17 1.93
N ILE A 94 7.19 -0.83 0.91
CA ILE A 94 8.36 -1.62 0.50
C ILE A 94 9.44 -1.60 1.59
N VAL A 95 9.74 -0.42 2.15
CA VAL A 95 10.75 -0.27 3.21
C VAL A 95 10.36 -1.06 4.46
N LEU A 96 9.10 -0.97 4.90
CA LEU A 96 8.59 -1.76 6.01
C LEU A 96 8.63 -3.26 5.71
N GLY A 97 8.25 -3.67 4.51
CA GLY A 97 8.31 -5.06 4.08
C GLY A 97 9.73 -5.60 4.10
N PHE A 98 10.70 -4.81 3.65
CA PHE A 98 12.11 -5.17 3.67
C PHE A 98 12.66 -5.24 5.10
N ALA A 99 12.31 -4.28 5.96
CA ALA A 99 12.69 -4.32 7.36
C ALA A 99 12.14 -5.57 8.05
N LEU A 100 10.85 -5.89 7.84
CA LEU A 100 10.22 -7.08 8.39
C LEU A 100 10.85 -8.38 7.84
N SER A 101 11.20 -8.43 6.56
CA SER A 101 11.83 -9.63 5.99
C SER A 101 13.20 -9.92 6.62
N LYS A 102 13.95 -8.86 6.98
CA LYS A 102 15.23 -8.99 7.69
C LYS A 102 15.05 -9.39 9.16
N VAL A 103 14.10 -8.77 9.87
CA VAL A 103 13.81 -9.10 11.28
C VAL A 103 13.29 -10.54 11.40
N PHE A 104 12.42 -10.97 10.48
CA PHE A 104 11.79 -12.29 10.46
C PHE A 104 12.39 -13.21 9.39
N SER A 105 13.72 -13.21 9.26
CA SER A 105 14.46 -13.94 8.22
C SER A 105 14.24 -15.46 8.23
N LYS A 106 13.89 -16.04 9.38
CA LYS A 106 13.57 -17.47 9.53
C LYS A 106 12.09 -17.82 9.34
N SER A 107 11.23 -16.81 9.17
CA SER A 107 9.78 -16.97 9.05
C SER A 107 9.32 -16.85 7.60
N LYS A 108 8.05 -17.15 7.34
CA LYS A 108 7.42 -17.01 6.02
C LYS A 108 7.49 -15.58 5.46
N ILE A 109 7.52 -14.57 6.33
CA ILE A 109 7.64 -13.14 6.00
C ILE A 109 9.05 -12.80 5.48
N GLY A 110 10.08 -13.54 5.93
CA GLY A 110 11.46 -13.39 5.48
C GLY A 110 11.66 -13.62 3.99
N THR A 111 10.71 -14.28 3.31
CA THR A 111 10.82 -14.67 1.90
C THR A 111 10.11 -13.69 0.95
N TRP A 112 9.76 -12.49 1.41
CA TRP A 112 9.14 -11.44 0.57
C TRP A 112 10.10 -10.82 -0.44
N PHE A 113 11.40 -10.83 -0.13
CA PHE A 113 12.48 -10.32 -0.97
C PHE A 113 13.43 -11.46 -1.31
#